data_AF-A0A495X986-F1
#
_entry.id   AF-A0A495X986-F1
#
_cell.length_a   1.000
_cell.length_b   1.000
_cell.length_c   1.000
_cell.angle_alpha   90.00
_cell.angle_beta   90.00
_cell.angle_gamma   90.00
#
_symmetry.space_group_name_H-M   'P 1'
#
loop_
_entity.id
_entity.type
_entity.pdbx_description
1 polymer ?
#
loop_
_entity_poly.entity_id
_entity_poly.type
_entity_poly.pdbx_seq_one_letter_code
_entity_poly.pdbx_strand_id
1 'polypeptide(L)'
;MHLDLDDASARALHDYVRQVSTALGLSDEQFCVDHNPPATAYLALDARLPHWPDREVALLWDQHYGWSLAAETHSGEDLLVHAHYDAALAPPAAEVAAWTAAVLAGPDRVPRARVGDVRRLSQAGASS
;
A
#
# COMPACT_ATOMS: atom_id res chain seq x y z
N MET A 1 6.99 -28.88 16.38
CA MET A 1 6.77 -27.44 16.59
C MET A 1 6.86 -26.78 15.22
N HIS A 2 5.74 -26.23 14.72
CA HIS A 2 5.60 -25.60 13.38
C HIS A 2 5.35 -24.08 13.50
N LEU A 3 5.34 -23.55 14.74
CA LEU A 3 5.30 -22.13 15.05
C LEU A 3 6.74 -21.64 15.11
N ASP A 4 7.16 -20.90 14.07
CA ASP A 4 8.33 -19.99 14.12
C ASP A 4 8.40 -19.13 12.83
N LEU A 5 8.14 -19.74 11.66
CA LEU A 5 8.38 -19.07 10.37
C LEU A 5 7.26 -18.09 9.98
N ASP A 6 6.00 -18.44 10.21
CA ASP A 6 4.86 -17.58 9.87
C ASP A 6 4.83 -16.34 10.79
N ASP A 7 5.11 -16.52 12.08
CA ASP A 7 5.22 -15.43 13.06
C ASP A 7 6.42 -14.51 12.74
N ALA A 8 7.58 -15.07 12.37
CA ALA A 8 8.75 -14.29 11.97
C ALA A 8 8.49 -13.50 10.67
N SER A 9 7.81 -14.11 9.69
CA SER A 9 7.45 -13.47 8.43
C SER A 9 6.41 -12.36 8.63
N ALA A 10 5.41 -12.61 9.48
CA ALA A 10 4.41 -11.63 9.89
C ALA A 10 5.08 -10.42 10.55
N ARG A 11 6.00 -10.68 11.49
CA ARG A 11 6.74 -9.62 12.17
C ARG A 11 7.63 -8.83 11.21
N ALA A 12 8.33 -9.51 10.31
CA ALA A 12 9.18 -8.87 9.32
C ALA A 12 8.38 -7.97 8.36
N LEU A 13 7.20 -8.41 7.92
CA LEU A 13 6.30 -7.59 7.11
C LEU A 13 5.84 -6.35 7.88
N HIS A 14 5.40 -6.52 9.13
CA HIS A 14 4.95 -5.41 9.97
C HIS A 14 6.08 -4.37 10.17
N ASP A 15 7.29 -4.83 10.51
CA ASP A 15 8.45 -3.94 10.69
C ASP A 15 8.87 -3.27 9.37
N TYR A 16 8.72 -3.95 8.23
CA TYR A 16 8.94 -3.37 6.91
C TYR A 16 7.91 -2.28 6.56
N VAL A 17 6.61 -2.56 6.74
CA VAL A 17 5.53 -1.60 6.49
C VAL A 17 5.68 -0.37 7.39
N ARG A 18 6.08 -0.56 8.65
CA ARG A 18 6.38 0.55 9.56
C ARG A 18 7.53 1.44 9.06
N GLN A 19 8.58 0.84 8.50
CA GLN A 19 9.68 1.61 7.89
C GLN A 19 9.22 2.40 6.67
N VAL A 20 8.36 1.82 5.83
CA VAL A 20 7.74 2.51 4.69
C VAL A 20 6.87 3.67 5.16
N SER A 21 6.00 3.45 6.15
CA SER A 21 5.18 4.49 6.77
C SER A 21 6.02 5.66 7.29
N THR A 22 7.11 5.35 8.00
CA THR A 22 8.08 6.34 8.49
C THR A 22 8.74 7.11 7.34
N ALA A 23 9.16 6.42 6.28
CA ALA A 23 9.79 7.04 5.11
C ALA A 23 8.83 7.97 4.33
N LEU A 24 7.53 7.70 4.41
CA LEU A 24 6.46 8.54 3.86
C LEU A 24 6.09 9.72 4.77
N GLY A 25 6.62 9.78 5.99
CA GLY A 25 6.30 10.83 6.97
C GLY A 25 4.92 10.67 7.63
N LEU A 26 4.35 9.46 7.61
CA LEU A 26 3.06 9.15 8.22
C LEU A 26 3.24 8.83 9.71
N SER A 27 2.16 9.01 10.49
CA SER A 27 2.12 8.56 11.89
C SER A 27 1.94 7.04 11.99
N ASP A 28 2.35 6.42 13.12
CA ASP A 28 2.26 4.97 13.34
C ASP A 28 0.82 4.39 13.25
N GLU A 29 -0.23 5.21 13.29
CA GLU A 29 -1.64 4.79 13.20
C GLU A 29 -2.19 4.71 11.77
N GLN A 30 -1.40 5.05 10.76
CA GLN A 30 -1.88 5.19 9.37
C GLN A 30 -1.69 3.93 8.52
N PHE A 31 -1.46 2.77 9.15
CA PHE A 31 -1.31 1.51 8.42
C PHE A 31 -1.96 0.30 9.12
N CYS A 32 -2.31 -0.70 8.32
CA CYS A 32 -2.80 -2.00 8.77
C CYS A 32 -2.11 -3.11 7.99
N VAL A 33 -1.82 -4.24 8.65
CA VAL A 33 -1.22 -5.42 8.04
C VAL A 33 -2.10 -6.63 8.31
N ASP A 34 -2.57 -7.27 7.25
CA ASP A 34 -3.19 -8.59 7.32
C ASP A 34 -2.12 -9.66 7.08
N HIS A 35 -1.91 -10.50 8.08
CA HIS A 35 -0.89 -11.55 8.07
C HIS A 35 -1.42 -12.87 7.52
N ASN A 36 -2.74 -12.99 7.29
CA ASN A 36 -3.32 -14.19 6.72
C ASN A 36 -2.91 -14.32 5.24
N PRO A 37 -2.30 -15.45 4.82
CA PRO A 37 -1.94 -15.63 3.41
C PRO A 37 -3.16 -15.54 2.48
N PRO A 38 -3.13 -14.71 1.41
CA PRO A 38 -2.03 -13.84 1.05
C PRO A 38 -1.89 -12.62 1.96
N ALA A 39 -0.69 -12.43 2.53
CA ALA A 39 -0.45 -11.29 3.40
C ALA A 39 -0.58 -9.99 2.60
N THR A 40 -1.21 -8.99 3.21
CA THR A 40 -1.43 -7.67 2.61
C THR A 40 -1.13 -6.56 3.60
N ALA A 41 -0.83 -5.37 3.09
CA ALA A 41 -0.76 -4.17 3.91
C ALA A 41 -1.49 -3.01 3.23
N TYR A 42 -2.03 -2.11 4.04
CA TYR A 42 -2.70 -0.90 3.64
C TYR A 42 -2.09 0.27 4.41
N LEU A 43 -1.75 1.36 3.72
CA LEU A 43 -1.31 2.61 4.32
C LEU A 43 -2.14 3.74 3.74
N ALA A 44 -2.84 4.48 4.60
CA ALA A 44 -3.52 5.70 4.20
C ALA A 44 -2.47 6.80 3.97
N LEU A 45 -2.55 7.51 2.85
CA LEU A 45 -1.69 8.65 2.56
C LEU A 45 -2.46 9.95 2.83
N ASP A 46 -1.84 10.88 3.55
CA ASP A 46 -2.30 12.27 3.65
C ASP A 46 -1.93 13.03 2.36
N ALA A 47 -2.48 12.55 1.25
CA ALA A 47 -2.28 13.11 -0.07
C ALA A 47 -3.56 12.96 -0.89
N ARG A 48 -3.66 13.78 -1.95
CA ARG A 48 -4.74 13.73 -2.93
C ARG A 48 -4.13 13.69 -4.32
N LEU A 49 -4.75 12.93 -5.22
CA LEU A 49 -4.33 12.92 -6.62
C LEU A 49 -4.85 14.18 -7.32
N PRO A 50 -4.05 14.86 -8.16
CA PRO A 50 -4.47 16.10 -8.83
C PRO A 50 -5.76 15.97 -9.65
N HIS A 51 -5.99 14.80 -10.22
CA HIS A 51 -7.17 14.53 -11.05
C HIS A 51 -8.40 14.18 -10.20
N TRP A 52 -8.19 13.72 -8.97
CA TRP A 52 -9.19 13.10 -8.09
C TRP A 52 -9.06 13.72 -6.67
N PRO A 53 -9.27 15.04 -6.53
CA PRO A 53 -8.97 15.77 -5.29
C PRO A 53 -9.86 15.35 -4.11
N ASP A 54 -11.06 14.84 -4.38
CA ASP A 54 -12.02 14.43 -3.36
C ASP A 54 -11.77 13.01 -2.81
N ARG A 55 -10.72 12.32 -3.29
CA ARG A 55 -10.49 10.91 -2.96
C ARG A 55 -9.18 10.73 -2.22
N GLU A 56 -9.27 9.93 -1.16
CA GLU A 56 -8.12 9.53 -0.38
C GLU A 56 -7.28 8.55 -1.19
N VAL A 57 -5.97 8.58 -0.95
CA VAL A 57 -5.02 7.73 -1.65
C VAL A 57 -4.43 6.79 -0.63
N ALA A 58 -4.27 5.53 -1.01
CA ALA A 58 -3.65 4.51 -0.19
C ALA A 58 -2.53 3.81 -0.94
N LEU A 59 -1.54 3.38 -0.18
CA LEU A 59 -0.52 2.46 -0.62
C LEU A 59 -0.92 1.05 -0.18
N LEU A 60 -0.91 0.11 -1.13
CA LEU A 60 -1.25 -1.28 -0.87
C LEU A 60 -0.03 -2.15 -1.13
N TRP A 61 0.24 -3.08 -0.23
CA TRP A 61 1.18 -4.17 -0.47
C TRP A 61 0.44 -5.49 -0.57
N ASP A 62 0.89 -6.34 -1.49
CA ASP A 62 0.39 -7.71 -1.65
C ASP A 62 1.57 -8.67 -1.80
N GLN A 63 1.53 -9.81 -1.12
CA GLN A 63 2.63 -10.77 -1.17
C GLN A 63 2.98 -11.28 -2.58
N HIS A 64 2.03 -11.24 -3.53
CA HIS A 64 2.25 -11.70 -4.90
C HIS A 64 2.57 -10.56 -5.86
N TYR A 65 2.07 -9.35 -5.59
CA TYR A 65 2.13 -8.22 -6.53
C TYR A 65 2.95 -7.03 -6.03
N GLY A 66 3.42 -7.04 -4.79
CA GLY A 66 4.20 -5.96 -4.21
C GLY A 66 3.38 -4.70 -4.00
N TRP A 67 4.01 -3.53 -4.19
CA TRP A 67 3.38 -2.24 -3.92
C TRP A 67 2.51 -1.75 -5.07
N SER A 68 1.38 -1.15 -4.70
CA SER A 68 0.52 -0.40 -5.60
C SER A 68 -0.03 0.85 -4.91
N LEU A 69 -0.31 1.89 -5.70
CA LEU A 69 -0.96 3.11 -5.25
C LEU A 69 -2.38 3.11 -5.79
N ALA A 70 -3.35 3.26 -4.90
CA ALA A 70 -4.77 3.22 -5.22
C ALA A 70 -5.50 4.43 -4.65
N ALA A 71 -6.59 4.84 -5.28
CA ALA A 71 -7.51 5.83 -4.73
C ALA A 71 -8.74 5.14 -4.18
N GLU A 72 -9.22 5.64 -3.05
CA GLU A 72 -10.47 5.19 -2.48
C GLU A 72 -11.65 5.59 -3.36
N THR A 73 -12.61 4.68 -3.44
CA THR A 73 -13.92 5.00 -3.99
C THR A 73 -14.86 5.47 -2.89
N HIS A 74 -15.89 6.21 -3.27
CA HIS A 74 -16.91 6.74 -2.37
C HIS A 74 -17.63 5.67 -1.52
N SER A 75 -17.45 4.39 -1.83
CA SER A 75 -18.01 3.26 -1.09
C SER A 75 -17.10 2.76 0.05
N GLY A 76 -15.86 3.25 0.18
CA GLY A 76 -14.87 2.80 1.17
C GLY A 76 -14.35 1.36 0.96
N GLU A 77 -15.08 0.51 0.24
CA GLU A 77 -14.74 -0.91 0.05
C GLU A 77 -14.00 -1.22 -1.26
N ASP A 78 -14.14 -0.36 -2.28
CA ASP A 78 -13.47 -0.53 -3.56
C ASP A 78 -12.31 0.45 -3.70
N LEU A 79 -11.14 -0.07 -4.07
CA LEU A 79 -9.95 0.71 -4.39
C LEU A 79 -9.69 0.67 -5.89
N LEU A 80 -9.43 1.83 -6.49
CA LEU A 80 -9.01 1.94 -7.88
C LEU A 80 -7.49 2.04 -7.96
N VAL A 81 -6.82 1.00 -8.46
CA VAL A 81 -5.36 1.01 -8.60
C VAL A 81 -4.92 1.94 -9.72
N HIS A 82 -4.07 2.90 -9.37
CA HIS A 82 -3.47 3.87 -10.29
C HIS A 82 -2.09 3.45 -10.79
N ALA A 83 -1.28 2.85 -9.91
CA ALA A 83 0.07 2.45 -10.26
C ALA A 83 0.57 1.23 -9.49
N HIS A 84 1.45 0.45 -10.14
CA HIS A 84 2.18 -0.65 -9.53
C HIS A 84 3.68 -0.34 -9.48
N TYR A 85 4.35 -0.82 -8.43
CA TYR A 85 5.79 -0.87 -8.34
C TYR A 85 6.26 -2.26 -8.77
N ASP A 86 6.62 -2.41 -10.04
CA ASP A 86 6.88 -3.73 -10.65
C ASP A 86 8.32 -4.24 -10.47
N ALA A 87 9.21 -3.46 -9.82
CA ALA A 87 10.63 -3.80 -9.77
C ALA A 87 10.99 -4.82 -8.67
N ALA A 88 10.26 -4.83 -7.55
CA ALA A 88 10.47 -5.76 -6.44
C ALA A 88 9.23 -5.85 -5.53
N LEU A 89 9.03 -6.99 -4.88
CA LEU A 89 7.94 -7.17 -3.89
C LEU A 89 8.17 -6.32 -2.63
N ALA A 90 9.40 -6.28 -2.11
CA ALA A 90 9.76 -5.52 -0.91
C ALA A 90 11.05 -4.71 -1.16
N PRO A 91 10.99 -3.62 -1.97
CA PRO A 91 12.12 -2.73 -2.18
C PRO A 91 12.49 -1.97 -0.89
N PRO A 92 13.64 -1.28 -0.84
CA PRO A 92 13.95 -0.40 0.29
C PRO A 92 12.86 0.66 0.53
N ALA A 93 12.55 0.95 1.81
CA ALA A 93 11.47 1.86 2.17
C ALA A 93 11.59 3.27 1.54
N ALA A 94 12.83 3.77 1.39
CA ALA A 94 13.10 5.05 0.74
C ALA A 94 12.74 5.04 -0.76
N GLU A 95 12.89 3.90 -1.45
CA GLU A 95 12.52 3.77 -2.86
C GLU A 95 10.99 3.76 -3.03
N VAL A 96 10.27 3.10 -2.12
CA VAL A 96 8.81 3.17 -2.07
C VAL A 96 8.34 4.60 -1.89
N ALA A 97 8.92 5.32 -0.92
CA ALA A 97 8.55 6.72 -0.66
C ALA A 97 8.83 7.63 -1.86
N ALA A 98 10.00 7.50 -2.50
CA ALA A 98 10.35 8.26 -3.68
C ALA A 98 9.43 7.97 -4.87
N TRP A 99 9.09 6.70 -5.08
CA TRP A 99 8.13 6.29 -6.11
C TRP A 99 6.73 6.84 -5.84
N THR A 100 6.23 6.71 -4.62
CA THR A 100 4.92 7.27 -4.21
C THR A 100 4.85 8.76 -4.49
N ALA A 101 5.88 9.53 -4.09
CA ALA A 101 5.94 10.96 -4.36
C ALA A 101 5.94 11.28 -5.87
N ALA A 102 6.67 10.49 -6.68
CA ALA A 102 6.72 10.67 -8.13
C ALA A 102 5.35 10.38 -8.79
N VAL A 103 4.64 9.34 -8.35
CA VAL A 103 3.28 9.02 -8.83
C VAL A 103 2.29 10.12 -8.46
N LEU A 104 2.34 10.62 -7.21
CA LEU A 104 1.47 11.70 -6.74
C LEU A 104 1.71 13.02 -7.49
N ALA A 105 2.95 13.29 -7.91
CA ALA A 105 3.31 14.48 -8.70
C ALA A 105 2.78 14.43 -10.15
N GLY A 106 2.38 13.27 -10.66
CA GLY A 106 1.72 13.11 -11.96
C GLY A 106 2.63 12.70 -13.14
N PRO A 107 2.03 12.50 -14.34
CA PRO A 107 2.61 11.75 -15.47
C PRO A 107 3.82 12.38 -16.16
N ASP A 108 4.27 13.58 -15.75
CA ASP A 108 5.49 14.18 -16.29
C ASP A 108 6.78 13.55 -15.71
N ARG A 109 6.66 12.65 -14.71
CA ARG A 109 7.82 12.06 -14.01
C ARG A 109 7.79 10.55 -13.72
N VAL A 110 6.88 9.76 -14.30
CA VAL A 110 6.80 8.31 -14.04
C VAL A 110 6.71 7.46 -15.31
N PRO A 111 7.50 6.37 -15.44
CA PRO A 111 7.31 5.38 -16.50
C PRO A 111 5.95 4.68 -16.33
N ARG A 112 5.28 4.41 -17.47
CA ARG A 112 3.88 3.97 -17.57
C ARG A 112 3.51 2.84 -16.59
N ALA A 113 2.71 3.18 -15.58
CA ALA A 113 1.92 2.22 -14.84
C ALA A 113 0.74 1.69 -15.69
N ARG A 114 0.38 0.41 -15.51
CA ARG A 114 -0.92 -0.10 -16.00
C ARG A 114 -2.01 0.40 -15.07
N VAL A 115 -2.90 1.22 -15.62
CA VAL A 115 -4.13 1.65 -14.96
C VAL A 115 -5.18 0.58 -15.21
N GLY A 116 -5.82 0.06 -14.15
CA GLY A 116 -7.06 -0.70 -14.28
C GLY A 116 -7.05 -2.06 -13.61
N ASP A 117 -7.15 -2.07 -12.28
CA ASP A 117 -7.71 -3.19 -11.52
C ASP A 117 -8.46 -2.59 -10.31
N VAL A 118 -9.68 -3.08 -10.06
CA VAL A 118 -10.45 -2.75 -8.85
C VAL A 118 -10.14 -3.83 -7.83
N ARG A 119 -9.46 -3.46 -6.74
CA ARG A 119 -9.22 -4.37 -5.62
C ARG A 119 -10.26 -4.09 -4.54
N ARG A 120 -10.95 -5.15 -4.11
CA ARG A 120 -11.76 -5.12 -2.90
C ARG A 120 -10.86 -5.46 -1.72
N LEU A 121 -10.76 -4.56 -0.73
CA LEU A 121 -10.16 -4.93 0.55
C LEU A 121 -11.19 -5.75 1.32
N SER A 122 -10.88 -7.02 1.59
CA SER A 122 -11.61 -7.79 2.59
C SER A 122 -11.42 -7.08 3.93
N GLN A 123 -12.48 -6.54 4.54
CA GLN A 123 -12.39 -5.91 5.85
C GLN A 123 -11.75 -6.87 6.86
N ALA A 124 -10.52 -6.59 7.27
CA ALA A 124 -9.93 -7.17 8.45
C ALA A 124 -10.65 -6.58 9.68
N GLY A 125 -11.65 -7.31 10.17
CA GLY A 125 -12.12 -7.25 11.56
C GLY A 125 -12.44 -5.87 12.14
N ALA A 126 -13.53 -5.24 11.69
CA ALA A 126 -14.31 -4.37 12.57
C ALA A 126 -15.00 -5.26 13.62
N SER A 127 -14.33 -5.52 14.74
CA SER A 127 -14.99 -6.14 15.90
C SER A 127 -15.61 -5.05 16.78
N SER A 128 -16.95 -5.04 16.70
CA SER A 128 -18.01 -4.54 17.58
C SER A 128 -17.67 -3.64 18.77
#